data_AF-A0A3S3N122-F1
#
_entry.id   AF-A0A3S3N122-F1
#
_cell.length_a   1.000
_cell.length_b   1.000
_cell.length_c   1.000
_cell.angle_alpha   90.00
_cell.angle_beta   90.00
_cell.angle_gamma   90.00
#
_symmetry.space_group_name_H-M   'P 1'
#
loop_
_entity.id
_entity.type
_entity.pdbx_description
1 polymer ?
#
loop_
_entity_poly.entity_id
_entity_poly.type
_entity_poly.pdbx_seq_one_letter_code
_entity_poly.pdbx_strand_id
1 'polypeptide(L)'
;MSGDTRSTALEFRSSADDAWYSVRLITEEDGEVLRVKYVDFPHDIFDERFRAADFGDWKATEGLAERFRSVSVQLQDEDCPKVTQGKAFCLSRSIEPNDLKFYDAVVDELKQPQEE
;
A
#
# COMPACT_ATOMS: atom_id res chain seq x y z
N MET A 1 5.98 4.20 31.48
CA MET A 1 6.05 5.10 30.31
C MET A 1 6.10 4.21 29.07
N SER A 2 4.94 3.74 28.59
CA SER A 2 4.90 3.07 27.29
C SER A 2 5.10 4.14 26.24
N GLY A 3 6.15 3.97 25.43
CA GLY A 3 6.35 4.78 24.25
C GLY A 3 5.06 4.75 23.43
N ASP A 4 4.58 5.94 23.10
CA ASP A 4 3.61 6.14 22.04
C ASP A 4 4.31 5.71 20.74
N THR A 5 4.29 4.40 20.46
CA THR A 5 4.61 3.91 19.12
C THR A 5 3.50 4.47 18.27
N ARG A 6 3.71 5.67 17.71
CA ARG A 6 2.87 6.22 16.66
C ARG A 6 2.74 5.11 15.65
N SER A 7 1.59 4.45 15.63
CA SER A 7 1.25 3.48 14.61
C SER A 7 1.24 4.26 13.31
N THR A 8 2.36 4.29 12.60
CA THR A 8 2.41 4.85 11.25
C THR A 8 1.45 4.00 10.44
N ALA A 9 0.40 4.63 9.90
CA ALA A 9 -0.50 3.92 9.01
C ALA A 9 0.33 3.46 7.80
N LEU A 10 0.37 2.14 7.58
CA LEU A 10 1.16 1.51 6.54
C LEU A 10 0.26 0.94 5.46
N GLU A 11 0.70 1.08 4.22
CA GLU A 11 0.17 0.36 3.09
C GLU A 11 1.15 -0.75 2.69
N PHE A 12 0.59 -1.84 2.19
CA PHE A 12 1.33 -2.95 1.63
C PHE A 12 0.78 -3.32 0.26
N ARG A 13 1.70 -3.56 -0.69
CA ARG A 13 1.37 -4.03 -2.03
C ARG A 13 1.24 -5.55 -2.03
N SER A 14 0.04 -6.06 -2.23
CA SER A 14 -0.33 -7.49 -2.15
C SER A 14 0.38 -8.36 -3.19
N SER A 15 0.73 -9.60 -2.82
CA SER A 15 1.38 -10.56 -3.74
C SER A 15 0.40 -11.10 -4.78
N ALA A 16 -0.90 -11.08 -4.47
CA ALA A 16 -1.91 -11.76 -5.25
C ALA A 16 -2.37 -10.94 -6.47
N ASP A 17 -2.37 -9.62 -6.35
CA ASP A 17 -3.00 -8.72 -7.31
C ASP A 17 -2.31 -7.37 -7.49
N ASP A 18 -1.16 -7.15 -6.82
CA ASP A 18 -0.35 -5.93 -6.89
C ASP A 18 -1.07 -4.65 -6.43
N ALA A 19 -2.21 -4.79 -5.75
CA ALA A 19 -2.96 -3.67 -5.19
C ALA A 19 -2.42 -3.28 -3.80
N TRP A 20 -2.57 -1.99 -3.45
CA TRP A 20 -2.20 -1.44 -2.16
C TRP A 20 -3.35 -1.55 -1.15
N TYR A 21 -3.02 -2.00 0.05
CA TYR A 21 -3.98 -2.13 1.16
C TYR A 21 -3.39 -1.60 2.46
N SER A 22 -4.24 -1.05 3.31
CA SER A 22 -3.87 -0.72 4.70
C SER A 22 -3.57 -2.00 5.49
N VAL A 23 -2.45 -2.02 6.21
CA VAL A 23 -2.00 -3.19 6.96
C VAL A 23 -1.54 -2.87 8.37
N ARG A 24 -1.45 -3.91 9.20
CA ARG A 24 -0.72 -3.93 10.46
C ARG A 24 0.32 -5.03 10.40
N LEU A 25 1.48 -4.76 11.01
CA LEU A 25 2.54 -5.76 11.14
C LEU A 25 2.41 -6.46 12.49
N ILE A 26 2.44 -7.79 12.45
CA ILE A 26 2.44 -8.64 13.63
C ILE A 26 3.64 -9.56 13.51
N THR A 27 4.42 -9.67 14.58
CA THR A 27 5.51 -10.63 14.67
C THR A 27 4.98 -11.87 15.40
N GLU A 28 5.13 -13.03 14.77
CA GLU A 28 4.73 -14.35 15.29
C GLU A 28 5.99 -15.23 15.49
N GLU A 29 5.82 -16.38 16.16
CA GLU A 29 6.89 -17.39 16.34
C GLU A 29 8.22 -16.80 16.85
N ASP A 30 8.16 -16.04 17.95
CA ASP A 30 9.34 -15.41 18.60
C ASP A 30 10.20 -14.50 17.70
N GLY A 31 9.66 -14.00 16.58
CA GLY A 31 10.43 -13.17 15.64
C GLY A 31 10.60 -13.79 14.27
N GLU A 32 10.36 -15.09 14.14
CA GLU A 32 10.68 -15.84 12.93
C GLU A 32 9.66 -15.64 11.81
N VAL A 33 8.48 -15.12 12.12
CA VAL A 33 7.42 -14.87 11.13
C VAL A 33 6.94 -13.43 11.20
N LEU A 34 7.06 -12.71 10.09
CA LEU A 34 6.39 -11.43 9.87
C LEU A 34 5.03 -11.70 9.22
N ARG A 35 3.96 -11.38 9.94
CA ARG A 35 2.60 -11.39 9.41
C ARG A 35 2.17 -9.99 9.02
N VAL A 36 1.79 -9.85 7.76
CA VAL A 36 1.15 -8.68 7.20
C VAL A 36 -0.36 -8.87 7.29
N LYS A 37 -0.98 -8.23 8.27
CA LYS A 37 -2.40 -8.32 8.53
C LYS A 37 -3.16 -7.22 7.80
N TYR A 38 -4.06 -7.59 6.91
CA TYR A 38 -4.90 -6.64 6.18
C TYR A 38 -5.95 -6.01 7.11
N VAL A 39 -6.05 -4.68 7.07
CA VAL A 39 -7.04 -3.92 7.86
C VAL A 39 -8.41 -4.02 7.20
N ASP A 40 -9.45 -4.20 8.02
CA ASP A 40 -10.86 -4.36 7.61
C ASP A 40 -11.20 -5.66 6.84
N PHE A 41 -10.23 -6.58 6.71
CA PHE A 41 -10.49 -7.93 6.23
C PHE A 41 -10.91 -8.84 7.40
N PRO A 42 -12.08 -9.48 7.35
CA PRO A 42 -12.66 -10.21 8.48
C PRO A 42 -11.95 -11.53 8.79
N HIS A 43 -11.18 -12.07 7.84
CA HIS A 43 -10.56 -13.37 7.94
C HIS A 43 -9.05 -13.30 7.73
N ASP A 44 -8.31 -13.95 8.62
CA ASP A 44 -6.85 -14.02 8.60
C ASP A 44 -6.29 -14.86 7.44
N ILE A 45 -7.16 -15.50 6.65
CA ILE A 45 -6.81 -16.29 5.47
C ILE A 45 -6.22 -15.43 4.34
N PHE A 46 -6.49 -14.12 4.37
CA PHE A 46 -5.96 -13.18 3.40
C PHE A 46 -4.59 -12.64 3.81
N ASP A 47 -4.19 -12.79 5.08
CA ASP A 47 -2.94 -12.25 5.60
C ASP A 47 -1.72 -12.96 4.97
N GLU A 48 -0.71 -12.17 4.61
CA GLU A 48 0.55 -12.70 4.10
C GLU A 48 1.53 -12.95 5.24
N ARG A 49 2.24 -14.08 5.20
CA ARG A 49 3.25 -14.47 6.20
C ARG A 49 4.57 -14.72 5.52
N PHE A 50 5.61 -14.09 6.04
CA PHE A 50 6.98 -14.20 5.55
C PHE A 50 7.84 -14.78 6.66
N ARG A 51 8.47 -15.93 6.43
CA ARG A 51 9.41 -16.50 7.40
C ARG A 51 10.78 -15.91 7.20
N ALA A 52 11.50 -15.65 8.29
CA ALA A 52 12.88 -15.21 8.25
C ALA A 52 13.76 -16.19 7.43
N ALA A 53 13.51 -17.49 7.58
CA ALA A 53 14.21 -18.54 6.85
C ALA A 53 13.98 -18.53 5.31
N ASP A 54 12.92 -17.88 4.82
CA ASP A 54 12.63 -17.78 3.38
C ASP A 54 13.46 -16.67 2.71
N PHE A 55 14.05 -15.76 3.50
CA PHE A 55 14.96 -14.73 3.01
C PHE A 55 16.38 -15.27 2.91
N GLY A 56 16.77 -15.68 1.70
CA GLY A 56 18.11 -16.21 1.44
C GLY A 56 19.20 -15.14 1.41
N ASP A 57 18.88 -13.94 0.91
CA ASP A 57 19.82 -12.82 0.77
C ASP A 57 19.17 -11.46 1.05
N TRP A 58 20.02 -10.43 1.14
CA TRP A 58 19.58 -9.04 1.36
C TRP A 58 18.62 -8.54 0.28
N LYS A 59 18.75 -9.00 -0.96
CA LYS A 59 17.93 -8.55 -2.09
C LYS A 59 16.49 -9.03 -1.93
N ALA A 60 16.27 -10.24 -1.42
CA ALA A 60 14.95 -10.73 -1.08
C ALA A 60 14.29 -9.86 0.02
N THR A 61 15.07 -9.44 1.01
CA THR A 61 14.58 -8.54 2.08
C THR A 61 14.26 -7.14 1.54
N GLU A 62 15.09 -6.60 0.66
CA GLU A 62 14.86 -5.30 0.00
C GLU A 62 13.59 -5.32 -0.86
N GLY A 63 13.38 -6.39 -1.64
CA GLY A 63 12.16 -6.55 -2.44
C GLY A 63 10.89 -6.67 -1.59
N LEU A 64 10.96 -7.23 -0.38
CA LEU A 64 9.85 -7.17 0.58
C LEU A 64 9.66 -5.74 1.10
N ALA A 65 10.74 -5.04 1.46
CA ALA A 65 10.68 -3.68 2.00
C ALA A 65 10.05 -2.68 1.00
N GLU A 66 10.35 -2.82 -0.30
CA GLU A 66 9.77 -2.00 -1.38
C GLU A 66 8.25 -2.15 -1.52
N ARG A 67 7.66 -3.20 -0.94
CA ARG A 67 6.21 -3.41 -0.93
C ARG A 67 5.51 -2.71 0.22
N PHE A 68 6.24 -2.02 1.10
CA PHE A 68 5.67 -1.19 2.16
C PHE A 68 5.85 0.28 1.86
N ARG A 69 4.85 1.07 2.23
CA ARG A 69 4.95 2.54 2.24
C ARG A 69 4.07 3.15 3.33
N SER A 70 4.29 4.42 3.63
CA SER A 70 3.31 5.20 4.39
C SER A 70 2.01 5.36 3.60
N VAL A 71 0.88 5.44 4.29
CA VAL A 71 -0.43 5.66 3.66
C VAL A 71 -0.39 6.81 2.65
N SER A 72 -1.00 6.57 1.50
CA SER A 72 -1.12 7.53 0.41
C SER A 72 -1.85 8.79 0.86
N VAL A 73 -1.30 9.95 0.53
CA VAL A 73 -1.92 11.24 0.87
C VAL A 73 -3.00 11.57 -0.16
N GLN A 74 -4.18 11.96 0.33
CA GLN A 74 -5.28 12.37 -0.52
C GLN A 74 -4.95 13.68 -1.25
N LEU A 75 -5.09 13.67 -2.58
CA LEU A 75 -5.00 14.89 -3.40
C LEU A 75 -6.16 15.83 -3.05
N GLN A 76 -5.84 17.05 -2.62
CA GLN A 76 -6.82 18.09 -2.30
C GLN A 76 -7.12 18.95 -3.52
N ASP A 77 -8.27 19.62 -3.53
CA ASP A 77 -8.69 20.52 -4.62
C ASP A 77 -7.65 21.63 -4.89
N GLU A 78 -7.04 22.16 -3.83
CA GLU A 78 -5.98 23.18 -3.92
C GLU A 78 -4.67 22.68 -4.54
N ASP A 79 -4.46 21.37 -4.56
CA ASP A 79 -3.30 20.72 -5.16
C ASP A 79 -3.58 20.24 -6.60
N CYS A 80 -4.85 20.20 -7.01
CA CYS A 80 -5.24 19.79 -8.36
C CYS A 80 -4.55 20.63 -9.46
N PRO A 81 -4.47 21.98 -9.37
CA PRO A 81 -3.75 22.79 -10.36
C PRO A 81 -2.23 22.55 -10.38
N LYS A 82 -1.68 21.90 -9.34
CA LYS A 82 -0.25 21.60 -9.21
C LYS A 82 0.12 20.22 -9.76
N VAL A 83 -0.84 19.46 -10.27
CA VAL A 83 -0.59 18.16 -10.89
C VAL A 83 0.11 18.36 -12.23
N THR A 84 1.12 17.54 -12.50
CA THR A 84 1.91 17.57 -13.73
C THR A 84 1.90 16.20 -14.39
N GLN A 85 2.08 16.18 -15.72
CA GLN A 85 2.34 14.95 -16.46
C GLN A 85 3.57 14.23 -15.88
N GLY A 86 3.52 12.91 -15.80
CA GLY A 86 4.56 12.09 -15.19
C GLY A 86 4.47 11.97 -13.66
N LYS A 87 3.57 12.70 -13.00
CA LYS A 87 3.36 12.56 -11.55
C LYS A 87 2.68 11.23 -11.24
N ALA A 88 3.21 10.50 -10.25
CA ALA A 88 2.65 9.24 -9.79
C ALA A 88 1.58 9.46 -8.69
N PHE A 89 0.54 8.64 -8.72
CA PHE A 89 -0.57 8.63 -7.76
C PHE A 89 -0.96 7.19 -7.41
N CYS A 90 -1.55 7.05 -6.23
CA CYS A 90 -2.33 5.88 -5.87
C CYS A 90 -3.77 6.10 -6.35
N LEU A 91 -4.17 5.43 -7.43
CA LEU A 91 -5.50 5.57 -8.02
C LEU A 91 -6.40 4.41 -7.62
N SER A 92 -7.66 4.72 -7.34
CA SER A 92 -8.69 3.71 -7.17
C SER A 92 -9.19 3.22 -8.53
N ARG A 93 -9.41 1.91 -8.65
CA ARG A 93 -9.95 1.25 -9.83
C ARG A 93 -11.01 0.25 -9.38
N SER A 94 -12.22 0.42 -9.89
CA SER A 94 -13.30 -0.56 -9.71
C SER A 94 -13.20 -1.63 -10.79
N ILE A 95 -13.05 -2.90 -10.41
CA ILE A 95 -13.02 -4.03 -11.34
C ILE A 95 -14.42 -4.66 -11.45
N GLU A 96 -15.05 -4.90 -10.30
CA GLU A 96 -16.41 -5.42 -10.18
C GLU A 96 -17.26 -4.51 -9.29
N PRO A 97 -18.60 -4.62 -9.31
CA PRO A 97 -19.44 -3.96 -8.33
C PRO A 97 -19.02 -4.39 -6.92
N ASN A 98 -18.52 -3.45 -6.12
CA ASN A 98 -17.94 -3.62 -4.77
C ASN A 98 -16.47 -4.10 -4.70
N ASP A 99 -15.75 -4.16 -5.82
CA ASP A 99 -14.31 -4.45 -5.82
C ASP A 99 -13.52 -3.18 -6.19
N LEU A 100 -13.24 -2.35 -5.18
CA LEU A 100 -12.45 -1.14 -5.31
C LEU A 100 -11.02 -1.42 -4.86
N LYS A 101 -10.07 -1.37 -5.80
CA LYS A 101 -8.65 -1.62 -5.55
C LYS A 101 -7.82 -0.38 -5.83
N PHE A 102 -6.64 -0.30 -5.23
CA PHE A 102 -5.75 0.86 -5.31
C PHE A 102 -4.42 0.46 -5.96
N TYR A 103 -4.00 1.22 -6.96
CA TYR A 103 -2.80 0.91 -7.77
C TYR A 103 -1.93 2.15 -7.97
N ASP A 104 -0.64 1.92 -8.20
CA ASP A 104 0.22 2.98 -8.69
C ASP A 104 -0.09 3.28 -10.15
N ALA A 105 -0.22 4.56 -10.46
CA ALA A 105 -0.45 5.06 -11.80
C ALA A 105 0.31 6.35 -12.01
N VAL A 106 0.60 6.66 -13.26
CA VAL A 106 1.29 7.89 -13.68
C VAL A 106 0.36 8.71 -14.56
N VAL A 107 0.34 10.02 -14.36
CA VAL A 107 -0.42 10.94 -15.22
C VAL A 107 0.19 10.96 -16.62
N ASP A 108 -0.54 10.43 -17.59
CA ASP A 108 -0.14 10.44 -19.00
C ASP A 108 -0.44 11.77 -19.69
N GLU A 109 -1.62 12.33 -19.45
CA GLU A 109 -2.08 13.59 -20.05
C GLU A 109 -2.97 14.37 -19.07
N LEU A 110 -2.91 15.70 -19.13
CA LEU A 110 -3.78 16.61 -18.38
C LEU A 110 -4.68 17.39 -19.35
N LYS A 111 -5.99 17.30 -19.15
CA LYS A 111 -6.96 18.13 -19.87
C LYS A 111 -7.40 19.25 -18.94
N GLN A 112 -7.14 20.49 -19.33
CA GLN A 112 -7.71 21.63 -18.62
C GLN A 112 -9.21 21.71 -18.91
N PRO A 113 -10.03 22.14 -17.94
CA PRO A 113 -11.45 22.39 -18.19
C PRO A 113 -11.59 23.35 -19.37
N GLN A 114 -12.40 22.99 -20.36
CA GLN A 114 -12.84 23.96 -21.37
C GLN A 114 -13.81 24.91 -20.68
N GLU A 115 -13.52 26.21 -20.68
CA GLU A 115 -14.49 27.22 -20.26
C GLU A 115 -15.66 27.20 -21.26
N GLU A 116 -16.87 26.91 -20.78
CA GLU A 116 -18.14 27.10 -21.53
C GLU A 116 -18.63 28.54 -21.45
#